data_AF-A0A4P2R5J7-F1
#
_entry.id   AF-A0A4P2R5J7-F1
#
_cell.length_a   1.000
_cell.length_b   1.000
_cell.length_c   1.000
_cell.angle_alpha   90.00
_cell.angle_beta   90.00
_cell.angle_gamma   90.00
#
_symmetry.space_group_name_H-M   'P 1'
#
loop_
_entity.id
_entity.type
_entity.pdbx_description
1 polymer ?
#
loop_
_entity_poly.entity_id
_entity_poly.type
_entity_poly.pdbx_seq_one_letter_code
_entity_poly.pdbx_strand_id
1 'polypeptide(L)'
;MAKDERARGAGERGAARPGRAERGRRGERRGAAPGAPRAAAAASQPECDELPSEEEERRAQLPPLTALGKAVPTEPWTPPPYEVLPGVTLPAPIAAKVERIDRGYARRTREHLVITSGTRDANRQARAMFTKLRLGDDLLKLYRNKAAVQEITKAYRASSGKPPEQVVAAMEAVIQDQIDRGIYVSAHLRRGAVDVRNRTMSPKEKRAFLESASEVGGVLVIEETTPAHYHLQID
;
A
#
# COMPACT_ATOMS: atom_id res chain seq x y z
N MET A 1 35.05 23.09 -36.44
CA MET A 1 34.21 23.47 -37.59
C MET A 1 32.76 23.45 -37.13
N ALA A 2 31.89 24.27 -37.73
CA ALA A 2 30.48 24.44 -37.35
C ALA A 2 29.61 24.57 -38.62
N LYS A 3 28.29 24.79 -38.44
CA LYS A 3 27.19 24.77 -39.45
C LYS A 3 26.62 23.38 -39.74
N ASP A 4 25.34 23.20 -40.08
CA ASP A 4 24.10 24.02 -39.99
C ASP A 4 22.88 23.04 -40.05
N GLU A 5 21.72 23.24 -39.40
CA GLU A 5 20.47 23.87 -39.92
C GLU A 5 19.94 23.31 -41.28
N ARG A 6 18.65 23.10 -41.61
CA ARG A 6 17.26 23.28 -41.05
C ARG A 6 16.35 22.23 -41.76
N ALA A 7 15.29 21.61 -41.22
CA ALA A 7 14.00 22.07 -40.65
C ALA A 7 12.88 22.43 -41.68
N ARG A 8 11.60 22.22 -41.27
CA ARG A 8 10.29 22.53 -41.94
C ARG A 8 9.78 21.43 -42.91
N GLY A 9 8.47 21.21 -43.08
CA GLY A 9 7.25 21.79 -42.49
C GLY A 9 6.05 20.84 -42.75
N ALA A 10 4.76 21.21 -42.76
CA ALA A 10 3.94 22.24 -42.08
C ALA A 10 2.50 22.21 -42.69
N GLY A 11 1.44 22.28 -41.87
CA GLY A 11 0.07 22.61 -42.32
C GLY A 11 -1.08 21.68 -41.83
N GLU A 12 -2.36 22.06 -41.91
CA GLU A 12 -2.96 23.42 -41.89
C GLU A 12 -4.52 23.42 -41.73
N ARG A 13 -5.08 24.47 -41.09
CA ARG A 13 -6.47 25.01 -41.19
C ARG A 13 -7.68 24.20 -40.63
N GLY A 14 -8.75 24.94 -40.27
CA GLY A 14 -10.10 24.45 -39.93
C GLY A 14 -10.50 24.55 -38.44
N ALA A 15 -11.30 25.47 -37.88
CA ALA A 15 -12.09 26.66 -38.29
C ALA A 15 -13.62 26.58 -38.01
N ALA A 16 -14.05 27.13 -36.85
CA ALA A 16 -15.42 27.56 -36.50
C ALA A 16 -16.53 26.47 -36.41
N ARG A 17 -17.77 26.68 -35.88
CA ARG A 17 -18.53 27.86 -35.36
C ARG A 17 -19.35 27.48 -34.08
N PRO A 18 -19.90 28.46 -33.31
CA PRO A 18 -20.69 28.21 -32.09
C PRO A 18 -22.23 28.30 -32.26
N GLY A 19 -22.98 27.78 -31.28
CA GLY A 19 -24.42 28.03 -31.06
C GLY A 19 -25.10 26.90 -30.25
N ARG A 20 -26.31 27.03 -29.69
CA ARG A 20 -27.14 28.21 -29.31
C ARG A 20 -28.35 27.69 -28.49
N ALA A 21 -28.80 28.42 -27.45
CA ALA A 21 -30.14 28.33 -26.81
C ALA A 21 -30.52 27.01 -26.06
N GLU A 22 -31.52 26.93 -25.16
CA GLU A 22 -32.26 27.93 -24.34
C GLU A 22 -33.00 27.29 -23.13
N ARG A 23 -33.23 28.09 -22.07
CA ARG A 23 -34.39 28.10 -21.13
C ARG A 23 -34.99 26.79 -20.58
N GLY A 24 -34.85 26.56 -19.26
CA GLY A 24 -35.67 25.64 -18.46
C GLY A 24 -36.23 26.29 -17.18
N ARG A 25 -37.56 26.36 -17.04
CA ARG A 25 -38.33 27.07 -15.99
C ARG A 25 -38.06 26.51 -14.56
N ARG A 26 -37.80 27.34 -13.54
CA ARG A 26 -38.74 28.13 -12.68
C ARG A 26 -39.59 27.23 -11.75
N GLY A 27 -39.36 27.31 -10.43
CA GLY A 27 -40.06 26.50 -9.42
C GLY A 27 -39.86 27.00 -7.98
N GLU A 28 -40.50 28.12 -7.63
CA GLU A 28 -40.53 28.66 -6.26
C GLU A 28 -41.56 27.92 -5.39
N ARG A 29 -41.29 27.76 -4.09
CA ARG A 29 -42.28 27.95 -3.02
C ARG A 29 -41.63 28.24 -1.67
N ARG A 30 -42.19 29.19 -0.94
CA ARG A 30 -41.83 29.57 0.43
C ARG A 30 -42.85 29.00 1.42
N GLY A 31 -42.46 28.85 2.68
CA GLY A 31 -43.38 28.63 3.80
C GLY A 31 -42.61 28.64 5.12
N ALA A 32 -43.02 29.48 6.08
CA ALA A 32 -42.32 29.62 7.37
C ALA A 32 -43.24 30.16 8.47
N ALA A 33 -43.17 29.53 9.66
CA ALA A 33 -43.56 30.08 10.97
C ALA A 33 -45.06 30.47 11.18
N PRO A 34 -45.48 30.84 12.42
CA PRO A 34 -45.18 30.23 13.73
C PRO A 34 -46.47 29.93 14.55
N GLY A 35 -46.33 29.29 15.73
CA GLY A 35 -47.45 29.16 16.68
C GLY A 35 -47.07 28.65 18.09
N ALA A 36 -47.43 29.43 19.10
CA ALA A 36 -47.42 29.15 20.56
C ALA A 36 -48.72 29.80 21.15
N PRO A 37 -49.09 29.81 22.46
CA PRO A 37 -48.25 29.64 23.67
C PRO A 37 -48.92 29.02 24.95
N ARG A 38 -48.15 29.01 26.08
CA ARG A 38 -48.59 28.96 27.52
C ARG A 38 -49.38 27.72 28.03
N ALA A 39 -49.49 27.39 29.33
CA ALA A 39 -48.72 27.57 30.59
C ALA A 39 -49.49 26.77 31.73
N ALA A 40 -49.18 26.70 33.04
CA ALA A 40 -48.14 27.26 33.92
C ALA A 40 -48.04 26.44 35.25
N ALA A 41 -46.97 26.64 36.05
CA ALA A 41 -46.81 26.21 37.47
C ALA A 41 -46.76 24.68 37.74
N ALA A 42 -46.32 24.17 38.90
CA ALA A 42 -45.85 24.80 40.14
C ALA A 42 -44.55 24.13 40.69
N ALA A 43 -43.98 24.67 41.78
CA ALA A 43 -42.68 24.22 42.31
C ALA A 43 -42.78 23.23 43.50
N SER A 44 -41.87 22.26 43.55
CA SER A 44 -41.46 21.56 44.78
C SER A 44 -40.06 20.95 44.64
N GLN A 45 -39.15 21.45 45.46
CA GLN A 45 -37.86 20.90 45.90
C GLN A 45 -37.79 21.28 47.40
N PRO A 46 -37.15 20.51 48.31
CA PRO A 46 -35.98 19.64 48.09
C PRO A 46 -36.30 18.18 48.55
N GLU A 47 -35.40 17.23 48.84
CA GLU A 47 -33.95 17.19 49.08
C GLU A 47 -33.27 15.97 48.43
N CYS A 48 -31.95 16.07 48.25
CA CYS A 48 -30.96 14.99 48.30
C CYS A 48 -31.30 13.63 47.64
N ASP A 49 -31.04 13.56 46.33
CA ASP A 49 -30.43 12.36 45.74
C ASP A 49 -29.27 12.83 44.84
N GLU A 50 -28.04 12.56 45.27
CA GLU A 50 -26.82 13.07 44.61
C GLU A 50 -26.45 12.15 43.46
N LEU A 51 -26.99 12.45 42.28
CA LEU A 51 -26.68 11.69 41.06
C LEU A 51 -25.15 11.71 40.81
N PRO A 52 -24.53 10.53 40.57
CA PRO A 52 -23.09 10.45 40.37
C PRO A 52 -22.66 11.28 39.16
N SER A 53 -21.45 11.82 39.23
CA SER A 53 -20.93 12.68 38.17
C SER A 53 -20.84 11.94 36.82
N GLU A 54 -20.91 12.66 35.69
CA GLU A 54 -20.72 12.05 34.35
C GLU A 54 -19.34 11.35 34.21
N GLU A 55 -18.36 11.70 35.06
CA GLU A 55 -17.08 10.98 35.13
C GLU A 55 -17.20 9.63 35.87
N GLU A 56 -18.05 9.52 36.89
CA GLU A 56 -18.34 8.27 37.59
C GLU A 56 -19.20 7.31 36.77
N GLU A 57 -20.22 7.80 36.07
CA GLU A 57 -20.94 6.96 35.08
C GLU A 57 -19.98 6.46 33.99
N ARG A 58 -19.06 7.32 33.51
CA ARG A 58 -17.98 6.90 32.59
C ARG A 58 -17.03 5.89 33.19
N ARG A 59 -16.75 5.92 34.50
CA ARG A 59 -15.94 4.88 35.18
C ARG A 59 -16.73 3.58 35.33
N ALA A 60 -18.03 3.64 35.63
CA ALA A 60 -18.90 2.47 35.73
C ALA A 60 -19.14 1.77 34.38
N GLN A 61 -19.08 2.53 33.27
CA GLN A 61 -19.22 2.01 31.90
C GLN A 61 -17.90 1.49 31.30
N LEU A 62 -16.77 1.65 31.98
CA LEU A 62 -15.50 1.02 31.59
C LEU A 62 -15.42 -0.40 32.18
N PRO A 63 -15.06 -1.43 31.38
CA PRO A 63 -14.86 -2.77 31.91
C PRO A 63 -13.70 -2.78 32.93
N PRO A 64 -13.79 -3.58 34.01
CA PRO A 64 -12.79 -3.57 35.08
C PRO A 64 -11.39 -3.90 34.54
N LEU A 65 -10.36 -3.19 35.03
CA LEU A 65 -8.98 -3.28 34.51
C LEU A 65 -8.30 -4.65 34.72
N THR A 66 -8.93 -5.57 35.45
CA THR A 66 -8.59 -7.00 35.42
C THR A 66 -8.84 -7.67 34.05
N ALA A 67 -9.51 -6.99 33.12
CA ALA A 67 -9.69 -7.43 31.72
C ALA A 67 -8.43 -7.29 30.84
N LEU A 68 -7.34 -6.66 31.33
CA LEU A 68 -6.03 -6.61 30.66
C LEU A 68 -5.28 -7.97 30.63
N GLY A 69 -6.00 -9.08 30.85
CA GLY A 69 -5.54 -10.45 30.64
C GLY A 69 -6.13 -11.14 29.40
N LYS A 70 -6.98 -10.47 28.60
CA LYS A 70 -7.39 -11.00 27.29
C LYS A 70 -6.21 -10.89 26.33
N ALA A 71 -5.45 -11.98 26.22
CA ALA A 71 -4.60 -12.21 25.07
C ALA A 71 -5.41 -11.97 23.79
N VAL A 72 -4.81 -11.23 22.84
CA VAL A 72 -5.26 -11.29 21.44
C VAL A 72 -5.37 -12.77 21.07
N PRO A 73 -6.41 -13.22 20.35
CA PRO A 73 -6.48 -14.59 19.86
C PRO A 73 -5.27 -14.92 18.99
N THR A 74 -4.22 -15.42 19.64
CA THR A 74 -3.18 -16.21 19.01
C THR A 74 -3.84 -17.52 18.66
N GLU A 75 -4.55 -17.54 17.53
CA GLU A 75 -4.73 -18.77 16.77
C GLU A 75 -3.37 -19.48 16.77
N PRO A 76 -3.30 -20.75 17.18
CA PRO A 76 -2.02 -21.43 17.38
C PRO A 76 -1.26 -21.34 16.06
N TRP A 77 -0.14 -20.59 16.06
CA TRP A 77 0.64 -20.30 14.87
C TRP A 77 1.19 -21.62 14.33
N THR A 78 0.38 -22.22 13.46
CA THR A 78 0.74 -23.38 12.67
C THR A 78 1.81 -22.85 11.73
N PRO A 79 3.07 -23.31 11.84
CA PRO A 79 4.13 -22.75 11.03
C PRO A 79 3.74 -22.89 9.56
N PRO A 80 3.84 -21.81 8.74
CA PRO A 80 3.52 -21.91 7.34
C PRO A 80 4.38 -23.02 6.70
N PRO A 81 3.83 -23.78 5.75
CA PRO A 81 4.59 -24.85 5.10
C PRO A 81 5.79 -24.31 4.32
N TYR A 82 5.74 -23.04 3.90
CA TYR A 82 6.84 -22.29 3.28
C TYR A 82 7.75 -21.61 4.31
N GLU A 83 9.06 -21.55 4.01
CA GLU A 83 10.05 -20.82 4.79
C GLU A 83 9.83 -19.29 4.64
N VAL A 84 9.96 -18.54 5.73
CA VAL A 84 9.90 -17.07 5.73
C VAL A 84 11.19 -16.52 6.33
N LEU A 85 11.95 -15.74 5.56
CA LEU A 85 13.22 -15.21 6.04
C LEU A 85 13.04 -14.23 7.23
N PRO A 86 14.02 -14.13 8.15
CA PRO A 86 13.92 -13.30 9.34
C PRO A 86 13.47 -11.86 9.08
N GLY A 87 12.42 -11.44 9.80
CA GLY A 87 11.87 -10.09 9.71
C GLY A 87 11.08 -9.80 8.44
N VAL A 88 10.68 -10.79 7.62
CA VAL A 88 9.68 -10.60 6.56
C VAL A 88 8.28 -10.59 7.17
N THR A 89 7.45 -9.62 6.78
CA THR A 89 6.06 -9.48 7.25
C THR A 89 5.07 -9.77 6.12
N LEU A 90 4.15 -10.71 6.35
CA LEU A 90 3.06 -11.06 5.44
C LEU A 90 1.71 -10.77 6.12
N PRO A 91 0.84 -9.92 5.55
CA PRO A 91 -0.54 -9.78 6.00
C PRO A 91 -1.31 -11.09 5.83
N ALA A 92 -2.26 -11.40 6.72
CA ALA A 92 -3.05 -12.63 6.68
C ALA A 92 -3.64 -13.03 5.29
N PRO A 93 -4.30 -12.14 4.52
CA PRO A 93 -4.81 -12.52 3.19
C PRO A 93 -3.70 -12.86 2.19
N ILE A 94 -2.53 -12.21 2.31
CA ILE A 94 -1.35 -12.50 1.49
C ILE A 94 -0.76 -13.86 1.87
N ALA A 95 -0.60 -14.11 3.18
CA ALA A 95 -0.11 -15.39 3.70
C ALA A 95 -1.00 -16.56 3.24
N ALA A 96 -2.33 -16.44 3.35
CA ALA A 96 -3.26 -17.46 2.88
C ALA A 96 -3.18 -17.71 1.35
N LYS A 97 -2.92 -16.67 0.54
CA LYS A 97 -2.67 -16.83 -0.91
C LYS A 97 -1.35 -17.56 -1.17
N VAL A 98 -0.25 -17.17 -0.50
CA VAL A 98 1.06 -17.83 -0.61
C VAL A 98 0.98 -19.29 -0.16
N GLU A 99 0.24 -19.60 0.92
CA GLU A 99 0.01 -20.97 1.41
C GLU A 99 -0.75 -21.84 0.40
N ARG A 100 -1.67 -21.27 -0.40
CA ARG A 100 -2.30 -22.00 -1.51
C ARG A 100 -1.29 -22.30 -2.64
N ILE A 101 -0.40 -21.36 -2.96
CA ILE A 101 0.66 -21.54 -4.00
C ILE A 101 1.66 -22.60 -3.54
N ASP A 102 2.14 -22.51 -2.29
CA ASP A 102 3.10 -23.45 -1.72
C ASP A 102 2.55 -24.88 -1.68
N ARG A 103 1.30 -25.08 -1.25
CA ARG A 103 0.66 -26.40 -1.33
C ARG A 103 0.54 -26.92 -2.76
N GLY A 104 0.42 -26.04 -3.76
CA GLY A 104 0.48 -26.42 -5.18
C GLY A 104 1.88 -26.85 -5.61
N TYR A 105 2.90 -26.11 -5.16
CA TYR A 105 4.31 -26.36 -5.43
C TYR A 105 4.76 -27.70 -4.80
N ALA A 106 4.55 -27.87 -3.49
CA ALA A 106 4.95 -29.05 -2.73
C ALA A 106 4.32 -30.36 -3.24
N ARG A 107 3.09 -30.32 -3.80
CA ARG A 107 2.50 -31.50 -4.48
C ARG A 107 3.29 -31.96 -5.71
N ARG A 108 3.96 -31.03 -6.42
CA ARG A 108 4.71 -31.26 -7.67
C ARG A 108 6.20 -31.53 -7.43
N THR A 109 6.77 -30.92 -6.39
CA THR A 109 8.22 -30.90 -6.11
C THR A 109 8.62 -31.77 -4.93
N ARG A 110 7.77 -31.87 -3.88
CA ARG A 110 8.10 -32.28 -2.50
C ARG A 110 8.97 -31.27 -1.73
N GLU A 111 9.21 -30.10 -2.32
CA GLU A 111 9.92 -28.96 -1.73
C GLU A 111 8.94 -27.86 -1.34
N HIS A 112 9.36 -26.93 -0.50
CA HIS A 112 8.58 -25.75 -0.10
C HIS A 112 9.20 -24.44 -0.61
N LEU A 113 8.37 -23.40 -0.70
CA LEU A 113 8.80 -22.06 -1.12
C LEU A 113 9.61 -21.37 -0.01
N VAL A 114 10.48 -20.44 -0.42
CA VAL A 114 11.26 -19.59 0.50
C VAL A 114 10.97 -18.13 0.20
N ILE A 115 10.34 -17.45 1.16
CA ILE A 115 9.88 -16.06 1.03
C ILE A 115 10.96 -15.11 1.52
N THR A 116 11.48 -14.27 0.61
CA THR A 116 12.61 -13.36 0.84
C THR A 116 12.17 -11.92 1.09
N SER A 117 10.93 -11.57 0.76
CA SER A 117 10.32 -10.28 1.10
C SER A 117 8.80 -10.33 1.07
N GLY A 118 8.18 -9.35 1.71
CA GLY A 118 6.73 -9.23 1.87
C GLY A 118 6.32 -7.76 1.86
N THR A 119 5.49 -7.34 2.82
CA THR A 119 5.25 -5.91 3.05
C THR A 119 6.56 -5.20 3.45
N ARG A 120 6.78 -3.99 2.92
CA ARG A 120 7.92 -3.14 3.25
C ARG A 120 7.46 -1.79 3.80
N ASP A 121 8.21 -1.30 4.77
CA ASP A 121 8.25 0.11 5.18
C ASP A 121 9.11 0.95 4.20
N ALA A 122 9.17 2.26 4.45
CA ALA A 122 9.98 3.19 3.64
C ALA A 122 11.48 2.85 3.68
N ASN A 123 12.04 2.50 4.84
CA ASN A 123 13.46 2.15 4.99
C ASN A 123 13.85 0.93 4.14
N ARG A 124 13.09 -0.16 4.23
CA ARG A 124 13.34 -1.41 3.49
C ARG A 124 13.19 -1.22 2.00
N GLN A 125 12.21 -0.44 1.56
CA GLN A 125 12.04 -0.13 0.14
C GLN A 125 13.17 0.81 -0.36
N ALA A 126 13.63 1.76 0.45
CA ALA A 126 14.79 2.59 0.15
C ALA A 126 16.08 1.74 0.02
N ARG A 127 16.34 0.82 0.96
CA ARG A 127 17.46 -0.13 0.88
C ARG A 127 17.39 -1.02 -0.36
N ALA A 128 16.22 -1.56 -0.70
CA ALA A 128 16.04 -2.38 -1.90
C ALA A 128 16.33 -1.58 -3.19
N MET A 129 15.83 -0.34 -3.30
CA MET A 129 16.07 0.54 -4.44
C MET A 129 17.53 1.03 -4.50
N PHE A 130 18.18 1.26 -3.35
CA PHE A 130 19.60 1.61 -3.27
C PHE A 130 20.48 0.45 -3.75
N THR A 131 20.19 -0.79 -3.34
CA THR A 131 20.89 -1.99 -3.82
C THR A 131 20.76 -2.15 -5.34
N LYS A 132 19.56 -1.98 -5.90
CA LYS A 132 19.34 -1.99 -7.35
C LYS A 132 20.20 -0.93 -8.07
N LEU A 133 20.16 0.32 -7.61
CA LEU A 133 21.00 1.41 -8.15
C LEU A 133 22.51 1.13 -8.03
N ARG A 134 22.96 0.50 -6.94
CA ARG A 134 24.36 0.10 -6.73
C ARG A 134 24.80 -1.05 -7.65
N LEU A 135 23.87 -1.90 -8.08
CA LEU A 135 24.09 -2.96 -9.06
C LEU A 135 23.96 -2.48 -10.52
N GLY A 136 23.61 -1.21 -10.75
CA GLY A 136 23.50 -0.60 -12.07
C GLY A 136 22.10 -0.64 -12.71
N ASP A 137 21.06 -1.07 -11.98
CA ASP A 137 19.69 -1.09 -12.49
C ASP A 137 19.15 0.32 -12.77
N ASP A 138 18.42 0.45 -13.88
CA ASP A 138 17.64 1.65 -14.19
C ASP A 138 16.23 1.55 -13.59
N LEU A 139 16.04 2.20 -12.43
CA LEU A 139 14.75 2.24 -11.74
C LEU A 139 13.62 2.80 -12.61
N LEU A 140 13.91 3.69 -13.57
CA LEU A 140 12.91 4.28 -14.47
C LEU A 140 12.44 3.27 -15.52
N LYS A 141 13.14 2.16 -15.73
CA LYS A 141 12.61 1.00 -16.48
C LYS A 141 11.76 0.13 -15.57
N LEU A 142 12.31 -0.32 -14.44
CA LEU A 142 11.69 -1.29 -13.52
C LEU A 142 10.32 -0.86 -12.96
N TYR A 143 10.23 0.33 -12.39
CA TYR A 143 9.04 0.73 -11.62
C TYR A 143 7.97 1.41 -12.48
N ARG A 144 6.69 1.09 -12.26
CA ARG A 144 5.55 1.62 -13.05
C ARG A 144 5.34 3.12 -12.87
N ASN A 145 5.38 3.62 -11.63
CA ASN A 145 5.15 5.03 -11.31
C ASN A 145 6.42 5.88 -11.56
N LYS A 146 6.61 6.33 -12.80
CA LYS A 146 7.83 7.05 -13.22
C LYS A 146 8.07 8.36 -12.44
N ALA A 147 7.01 9.07 -12.05
CA ALA A 147 7.13 10.33 -11.30
C ALA A 147 7.70 10.09 -9.89
N ALA A 148 7.13 9.14 -9.15
CA ALA A 148 7.63 8.75 -7.82
C ALA A 148 9.10 8.29 -7.86
N VAL A 149 9.48 7.56 -8.91
CA VAL A 149 10.86 7.12 -9.13
C VAL A 149 11.81 8.28 -9.42
N GLN A 150 11.36 9.32 -10.14
CA GLN A 150 12.16 10.51 -10.43
C GLN A 150 12.50 11.29 -9.15
N GLU A 151 11.54 11.45 -8.23
CA GLU A 151 11.77 12.06 -6.91
C GLU A 151 12.84 11.28 -6.11
N ILE A 152 12.71 9.95 -6.01
CA ILE A 152 13.65 9.09 -5.27
C ILE A 152 15.04 9.07 -5.94
N THR A 153 15.08 9.01 -7.27
CA THR A 153 16.33 9.04 -8.05
C THR A 153 17.04 10.39 -7.91
N LYS A 154 16.29 11.49 -7.77
CA LYS A 154 16.84 12.82 -7.46
C LYS A 154 17.49 12.83 -6.06
N ALA A 155 16.85 12.25 -5.04
CA ALA A 155 17.42 12.15 -3.69
C ALA A 155 18.68 11.29 -3.62
N TYR A 156 18.72 10.15 -4.34
CA TYR A 156 19.91 9.33 -4.50
C TYR A 156 21.06 10.11 -5.15
N ARG A 157 20.81 10.78 -6.29
CA ARG A 157 21.81 11.57 -7.01
C ARG A 157 22.33 12.75 -6.20
N ALA A 158 21.46 13.46 -5.47
CA ALA A 158 21.82 14.54 -4.56
C ALA A 158 22.63 14.07 -3.33
N SER A 159 22.71 12.76 -3.09
CA SER A 159 23.41 12.15 -1.96
C SER A 159 24.56 11.24 -2.39
N SER A 160 24.93 11.17 -3.68
CA SER A 160 25.80 10.11 -4.22
C SER A 160 27.23 10.07 -3.64
N GLY A 161 27.71 11.17 -3.06
CA GLY A 161 29.00 11.25 -2.35
C GLY A 161 28.92 10.98 -0.83
N LYS A 162 27.74 10.68 -0.27
CA LYS A 162 27.54 10.44 1.17
C LYS A 162 27.72 8.97 1.55
N PRO A 163 27.97 8.65 2.83
CA PRO A 163 27.94 7.28 3.34
C PRO A 163 26.61 6.55 3.01
N PRO A 164 26.62 5.23 2.70
CA PRO A 164 25.44 4.50 2.24
C PRO A 164 24.16 4.72 3.05
N GLU A 165 24.25 4.70 4.38
CA GLU A 165 23.11 4.92 5.28
C GLU A 165 22.48 6.31 5.14
N GLN A 166 23.27 7.36 4.86
CA GLN A 166 22.74 8.70 4.59
C GLN A 166 22.05 8.79 3.22
N VAL A 167 22.48 7.98 2.24
CA VAL A 167 21.80 7.87 0.94
C VAL A 167 20.47 7.13 1.09
N VAL A 168 20.45 6.04 1.86
CA VAL A 168 19.24 5.29 2.20
C VAL A 168 18.25 6.19 2.93
N ALA A 169 18.67 6.92 3.97
CA ALA A 169 17.81 7.85 4.71
C ALA A 169 17.23 8.97 3.83
N ALA A 170 18.02 9.51 2.88
CA ALA A 170 17.53 10.51 1.93
C ALA A 170 16.51 9.94 0.93
N MET A 171 16.64 8.68 0.53
CA MET A 171 15.65 7.98 -0.32
C MET A 171 14.40 7.59 0.47
N GLU A 172 14.57 7.16 1.72
CA GLU A 172 13.50 6.81 2.66
C GLU A 172 12.59 8.01 2.95
N ALA A 173 13.15 9.19 3.24
CA ALA A 173 12.37 10.38 3.49
C ALA A 173 11.43 10.74 2.32
N VAL A 174 11.89 10.54 1.07
CA VAL A 174 11.05 10.73 -0.12
C VAL A 174 10.00 9.62 -0.26
N ILE A 175 10.35 8.36 0.04
CA ILE A 175 9.38 7.26 0.02
C ILE A 175 8.30 7.44 1.10
N GLN A 176 8.65 7.96 2.27
CA GLN A 176 7.70 8.23 3.35
C GLN A 176 6.75 9.39 2.98
N ASP A 177 7.28 10.53 2.53
CA ASP A 177 6.47 11.65 2.03
C ASP A 177 5.56 11.23 0.85
N GLN A 178 6.00 10.31 -0.01
CA GLN A 178 5.14 9.70 -1.02
C GLN A 178 4.01 8.87 -0.39
N ILE A 179 4.30 7.99 0.56
CA ILE A 179 3.30 7.18 1.29
C ILE A 179 2.27 8.09 1.98
N ASP A 180 2.73 9.17 2.62
CA ASP A 180 1.88 10.14 3.33
C ASP A 180 0.99 10.93 2.35
N ARG A 181 1.48 11.20 1.12
CA ARG A 181 0.69 11.70 -0.02
C ARG A 181 -0.21 10.63 -0.69
N GLY A 182 -0.23 9.38 -0.20
CA GLY A 182 -0.97 8.25 -0.80
C GLY A 182 -0.38 7.72 -2.11
N ILE A 183 0.86 8.10 -2.43
CA ILE A 183 1.60 7.74 -3.65
C ILE A 183 2.49 6.54 -3.32
N TYR A 184 2.24 5.40 -3.98
CA TYR A 184 3.06 4.20 -3.79
C TYR A 184 3.94 3.94 -5.00
N VAL A 185 5.27 3.91 -4.80
CA VAL A 185 6.24 3.54 -5.85
C VAL A 185 6.29 2.03 -6.11
N SER A 186 5.95 1.20 -5.12
CA SER A 186 5.99 -0.26 -5.18
C SER A 186 4.80 -0.91 -4.46
N ALA A 187 4.35 -2.07 -4.96
CA ALA A 187 3.27 -2.86 -4.36
C ALA A 187 3.61 -3.39 -2.94
N HIS A 188 4.89 -3.55 -2.59
CA HIS A 188 5.31 -3.93 -1.23
C HIS A 188 4.89 -2.91 -0.16
N LEU A 189 4.84 -1.61 -0.52
CA LEU A 189 4.41 -0.54 0.38
C LEU A 189 2.89 -0.59 0.62
N ARG A 190 2.12 -1.05 -0.38
CA ARG A 190 0.66 -1.16 -0.34
C ARG A 190 0.18 -2.53 0.16
N ARG A 191 1.02 -3.26 0.91
CA ARG A 191 0.72 -4.58 1.52
C ARG A 191 0.38 -5.71 0.53
N GLY A 192 0.61 -5.52 -0.78
CA GLY A 192 0.12 -6.40 -1.85
C GLY A 192 1.21 -7.09 -2.68
N ALA A 193 2.41 -7.31 -2.13
CA ALA A 193 3.47 -8.02 -2.84
C ALA A 193 4.41 -8.85 -1.95
N VAL A 194 4.98 -9.89 -2.55
CA VAL A 194 5.82 -10.92 -1.93
C VAL A 194 6.95 -11.29 -2.89
N ASP A 195 8.16 -11.54 -2.38
CA ASP A 195 9.28 -12.03 -3.19
C ASP A 195 9.65 -13.47 -2.78
N VAL A 196 9.85 -14.33 -3.78
CA VAL A 196 10.15 -15.76 -3.63
C VAL A 196 11.53 -16.07 -4.22
N ARG A 197 12.35 -16.83 -3.48
CA ARG A 197 13.70 -17.25 -3.91
C ARG A 197 13.64 -18.15 -5.14
N ASN A 198 14.15 -17.70 -6.29
CA ASN A 198 14.25 -18.49 -7.53
C ASN A 198 15.65 -19.11 -7.78
N ARG A 199 16.72 -18.59 -7.16
CA ARG A 199 18.13 -18.88 -7.52
C ARG A 199 18.52 -20.36 -7.42
N THR A 200 17.90 -21.11 -6.52
CA THR A 200 18.19 -22.54 -6.29
C THR A 200 17.15 -23.47 -6.90
N MET A 201 16.08 -22.95 -7.50
CA MET A 201 15.05 -23.76 -8.14
C MET A 201 15.56 -24.36 -9.45
N SER A 202 15.46 -25.67 -9.60
CA SER A 202 15.63 -26.35 -10.88
C SER A 202 14.58 -25.90 -11.91
N PRO A 203 14.77 -26.16 -13.22
CA PRO A 203 13.76 -25.87 -14.23
C PRO A 203 12.40 -26.55 -13.98
N LYS A 204 12.39 -27.71 -13.30
CA LYS A 204 11.15 -28.39 -12.89
C LYS A 204 10.44 -27.60 -11.78
N GLU A 205 11.17 -27.16 -10.77
CA GLU A 205 10.62 -26.37 -9.66
C GLU A 205 10.11 -25.01 -10.14
N LYS A 206 10.88 -24.28 -10.98
CA LYS A 206 10.43 -23.02 -11.58
C LYS A 206 9.09 -23.17 -12.30
N ARG A 207 8.94 -24.23 -13.12
CA ARG A 207 7.67 -24.53 -13.78
C ARG A 207 6.57 -24.86 -12.79
N ALA A 208 6.84 -25.72 -11.81
CA ALA A 208 5.88 -26.12 -10.78
C ALA A 208 5.37 -24.92 -9.95
N PHE A 209 6.24 -23.95 -9.66
CA PHE A 209 5.89 -22.70 -8.99
C PHE A 209 4.98 -21.84 -9.88
N LEU A 210 5.34 -21.61 -11.14
CA LEU A 210 4.54 -20.82 -12.09
C LEU A 210 3.16 -21.45 -12.35
N GLU A 211 3.08 -22.78 -12.52
CA GLU A 211 1.82 -23.52 -12.60
C GLU A 211 0.95 -23.29 -11.35
N SER A 212 1.55 -23.42 -10.16
CA SER A 212 0.83 -23.31 -8.88
C SER A 212 0.38 -21.88 -8.57
N ALA A 213 1.11 -20.86 -9.03
CA ALA A 213 0.69 -19.47 -8.94
C ALA A 213 -0.49 -19.18 -9.88
N SER A 214 -0.46 -19.75 -11.09
CA SER A 214 -1.55 -19.66 -12.07
C SER A 214 -2.84 -20.33 -11.56
N GLU A 215 -2.75 -21.54 -11.00
CA GLU A 215 -3.87 -22.27 -10.38
C GLU A 215 -4.55 -21.51 -9.23
N VAL A 216 -3.82 -20.65 -8.53
CA VAL A 216 -4.32 -19.92 -7.36
C VAL A 216 -5.18 -18.71 -7.75
N GLY A 217 -4.86 -18.06 -8.87
CA GLY A 217 -5.56 -16.90 -9.41
C GLY A 217 -5.32 -15.59 -8.64
N GLY A 218 -5.40 -14.46 -9.35
CA GLY A 218 -5.18 -13.13 -8.79
C GLY A 218 -3.75 -12.89 -8.29
N VAL A 219 -2.77 -13.40 -9.04
CA VAL A 219 -1.34 -13.25 -8.76
C VAL A 219 -0.62 -12.94 -10.08
N LEU A 220 0.00 -11.76 -10.18
CA LEU A 220 0.93 -11.43 -11.25
C LEU A 220 2.34 -11.81 -10.81
N VAL A 221 2.96 -12.78 -11.50
CA VAL A 221 4.33 -13.23 -11.25
C VAL A 221 5.29 -12.59 -12.26
N ILE A 222 6.37 -12.00 -11.77
CA ILE A 222 7.46 -11.40 -12.56
C ILE A 222 8.77 -12.05 -12.12
N GLU A 223 9.60 -12.50 -13.07
CA GLU A 223 10.97 -12.95 -12.74
C GLU A 223 11.92 -11.76 -12.79
N GLU A 224 12.42 -11.33 -11.62
CA GLU A 224 13.47 -10.32 -11.52
C GLU A 224 14.85 -10.98 -11.49
N THR A 225 15.82 -10.39 -12.19
CA THR A 225 17.22 -10.87 -12.26
C THR A 225 18.13 -10.23 -11.22
N THR A 226 17.81 -9.02 -10.75
CA THR A 226 18.75 -8.14 -10.03
C THR A 226 18.12 -7.58 -8.75
N PRO A 227 18.33 -8.20 -7.56
CA PRO A 227 18.82 -9.57 -7.36
C PRO A 227 17.80 -10.61 -7.85
N ALA A 228 18.23 -11.85 -8.06
CA ALA A 228 17.37 -12.90 -8.61
C ALA A 228 16.25 -13.33 -7.64
N HIS A 229 14.98 -13.13 -8.03
CA HIS A 229 13.78 -13.60 -7.33
C HIS A 229 12.55 -13.63 -8.26
N TYR A 230 11.49 -14.33 -7.84
CA TYR A 230 10.15 -14.07 -8.38
C TYR A 230 9.47 -13.00 -7.52
N HIS A 231 9.04 -11.91 -8.13
CA HIS A 231 8.19 -10.89 -7.53
C HIS A 231 6.72 -11.21 -7.82
N LEU A 232 5.91 -11.32 -6.78
CA LEU A 232 4.48 -11.64 -6.84
C LEU A 232 3.70 -10.39 -6.44
N GLN A 233 2.85 -9.88 -7.32
CA GLN A 233 1.84 -8.88 -6.99
C GLN A 233 0.50 -9.60 -6.81
N ILE A 234 -0.17 -9.32 -5.70
CA ILE A 234 -1.34 -10.07 -5.22
C ILE A 234 -2.53 -9.12 -5.09
N ASP A 235 -3.63 -9.49 -5.75
CA ASP A 235 -4.94 -8.86 -5.63
C ASP A 235 -5.64 -9.18 -4.30
#